data_AF-A0A7Y8LFJ4-F1
#
_entry.id   AF-A0A7Y8LFJ4-F1
#
_cell.length_a   1.000
_cell.length_b   1.000
_cell.length_c   1.000
_cell.angle_alpha   90.00
_cell.angle_beta   90.00
_cell.angle_gamma   90.00
#
_symmetry.space_group_name_H-M   'P 1'
#
loop_
_entity.id
_entity.type
_entity.pdbx_description
1 polymer ?
#
loop_
_entity_poly.entity_id
_entity_poly.type
_entity_poly.pdbx_seq_one_letter_code
_entity_poly.pdbx_strand_id
1 'polypeptide(L)'
;MKRNHILLFKFLSILILLILLGCGSEGPGSPGSEGTEDIGLIVEAYVVPKYLDQNTNSVDAFQDFCGDEYEVFQNHVADVTITARFINPGAIYAPGNLYIEKYTVQYRRSADSIGAPPIETYVGYQTIVIPQPSAQGSMEVTYTLVFLDLLRKEKYAQDVMSGQYSYGLSYINNYTATYILEGKNELGQKFKIKANAEFQIGNFDNCD
;
A
#
# COMPACT_ATOMS: atom_id res chain seq x y z
N MET A 1 24.54 31.76 42.36
CA MET A 1 24.54 31.21 40.97
C MET A 1 24.26 29.70 40.87
N LYS A 2 24.28 28.87 41.94
CA LYS A 2 24.06 27.41 41.85
C LYS A 2 22.60 26.96 41.60
N ARG A 3 21.61 27.84 41.81
CA ARG A 3 20.18 27.49 41.77
C ARG A 3 19.57 27.46 40.36
N ASN A 4 20.17 28.19 39.41
CA ASN A 4 19.70 28.25 38.02
C ASN A 4 20.11 27.01 37.20
N HIS A 5 21.24 26.38 37.53
CA HIS A 5 21.70 25.17 36.83
C HIS A 5 20.81 23.95 37.12
N ILE A 6 20.20 23.88 38.32
CA ILE A 6 19.30 22.77 38.70
C ILE A 6 17.98 22.84 37.91
N LEU A 7 17.47 24.05 37.63
CA LEU A 7 16.26 24.22 36.83
C LEU A 7 16.49 23.89 35.35
N LEU A 8 17.64 24.29 34.80
CA LEU A 8 18.01 24.00 33.41
C LEU A 8 18.16 22.48 33.17
N PHE A 9 18.77 21.76 34.12
CA PHE A 9 18.96 20.32 34.03
C PHE A 9 17.63 19.56 34.06
N LYS A 10 16.69 19.96 34.93
CA LYS A 10 15.35 19.37 34.98
C LYS A 10 14.57 19.59 33.69
N PHE A 11 14.68 20.78 33.10
CA PHE A 11 14.00 21.09 31.83
C PHE A 11 14.58 20.27 30.67
N LEU A 12 15.90 20.10 30.63
CA LEU A 12 16.58 19.28 29.63
C LEU A 12 16.23 17.79 29.77
N SER A 13 16.15 17.24 30.99
CA SER A 13 15.74 15.84 31.21
C SER A 13 14.29 15.59 30.80
N ILE A 14 13.37 16.53 31.01
CA ILE A 14 11.96 16.41 30.57
C ILE A 14 11.86 16.48 29.04
N LEU A 15 12.66 17.35 28.41
CA LEU A 15 12.70 17.48 26.94
C LEU A 15 13.25 16.19 26.28
N ILE A 16 14.29 15.59 26.86
CA ILE A 16 14.84 14.31 26.38
C ILE A 16 13.82 13.17 26.54
N LEU A 17 13.05 13.16 27.64
CA LEU A 17 11.99 12.16 27.85
C LEU A 17 10.86 12.29 26.81
N LEU A 18 10.51 13.52 26.40
CA LEU A 18 9.52 13.79 25.35
C LEU A 18 10.02 13.38 23.96
N ILE A 19 11.32 13.55 23.67
CA ILE A 19 11.93 13.08 22.41
C ILE A 19 11.98 11.55 22.36
N LEU A 20 12.23 10.88 23.50
CA LEU A 20 12.24 9.41 23.58
C LEU A 20 10.82 8.80 23.51
N LEU A 21 9.80 9.49 24.01
CA LEU A 21 8.38 9.08 23.84
C LEU A 21 7.88 9.30 22.40
N GLY A 22 8.52 10.19 21.65
CA GLY A 22 8.30 10.37 20.20
C GLY A 22 9.06 9.36 19.33
N CYS A 23 9.91 8.52 19.93
CA CYS A 23 10.70 7.50 19.25
C CYS A 23 10.15 6.10 19.58
N GLY A 24 8.84 5.92 19.45
CA GLY A 24 8.22 4.60 19.33
C GLY A 24 8.53 4.06 17.95
N SER A 25 9.74 3.54 17.76
CA SER A 25 10.09 2.79 16.56
C SER A 25 9.15 1.59 16.49
N GLU A 26 8.32 1.60 15.45
CA GLU A 26 7.67 0.44 14.88
C GLU A 26 8.65 -0.75 14.97
N GLY A 27 8.14 -1.88 15.47
CA GLY A 27 8.90 -3.13 15.51
C GLY A 27 9.33 -3.57 14.10
N PRO A 28 10.05 -4.70 13.99
CA PRO A 28 10.48 -5.21 12.69
C PRO A 28 9.26 -5.62 11.83
N GLY A 29 8.78 -4.68 11.03
CA GLY A 29 7.71 -4.80 10.05
C GLY A 29 7.76 -3.57 9.12
N SER A 30 7.33 -3.72 7.87
CA SER A 30 7.16 -2.58 6.95
C SER A 30 6.37 -1.46 7.64
N PRO A 31 6.72 -0.16 7.48
CA PRO A 31 6.05 0.93 8.17
C PRO A 31 4.52 0.83 8.07
N GLY A 32 3.84 0.85 9.22
CA GLY A 32 2.39 0.72 9.31
C GLY A 32 1.79 -0.70 9.28
N SER A 33 2.59 -1.78 9.30
CA SER A 33 2.15 -3.13 9.64
C SER A 33 1.90 -3.28 11.14
N GLU A 34 0.87 -4.04 11.53
CA GLU A 34 0.40 -4.18 12.92
C GLU A 34 0.08 -5.66 13.23
N GLY A 35 0.49 -6.16 14.40
CA GLY A 35 0.11 -7.48 14.91
C GLY A 35 0.83 -8.67 14.27
N THR A 36 1.81 -8.42 13.38
CA THR A 36 2.65 -9.47 12.79
C THR A 36 3.59 -10.08 13.84
N GLU A 37 4.03 -9.26 14.78
CA GLU A 37 4.87 -9.63 15.90
C GLU A 37 4.19 -10.55 16.90
N ASP A 38 2.90 -10.35 17.12
CA ASP A 38 2.08 -11.17 18.03
C ASP A 38 1.87 -12.60 17.49
N ILE A 39 2.00 -12.78 16.17
CA ILE A 39 1.99 -14.08 15.50
C ILE A 39 3.41 -14.62 15.25
N GLY A 40 4.45 -13.97 15.79
CA GLY A 40 5.84 -14.44 15.70
C GLY A 40 6.48 -14.34 14.32
N LEU A 41 5.90 -13.56 13.40
CA LEU A 41 6.39 -13.39 12.02
C LEU A 41 6.66 -11.92 11.70
N ILE A 42 7.61 -11.70 10.81
CA ILE A 42 7.71 -10.46 10.06
C ILE A 42 6.98 -10.73 8.74
N VAL A 43 5.95 -9.92 8.45
CA VAL A 43 5.23 -10.01 7.19
C VAL A 43 5.30 -8.67 6.45
N GLU A 44 5.80 -8.73 5.22
CA GLU A 44 6.03 -7.59 4.36
C GLU A 44 5.29 -7.82 3.03
N ALA A 45 4.91 -6.73 2.36
CA ALA A 45 4.29 -6.81 1.05
C ALA A 45 4.87 -5.75 0.11
N TYR A 46 4.96 -6.12 -1.16
CA TYR A 46 5.41 -5.27 -2.26
C TYR A 46 4.37 -5.32 -3.38
N VAL A 47 4.13 -4.17 -4.03
CA VAL A 47 3.05 -3.98 -5.00
C VAL A 47 3.64 -3.52 -6.32
N VAL A 48 3.35 -4.25 -7.40
CA VAL A 48 3.75 -3.90 -8.77
C VAL A 48 2.50 -3.72 -9.63
N PRO A 49 2.12 -2.49 -10.00
CA PRO A 49 0.97 -2.27 -10.84
C PRO A 49 1.23 -2.75 -12.28
N LYS A 50 0.15 -3.25 -12.91
CA LYS A 50 0.17 -3.90 -14.22
C LYS A 50 -1.03 -3.52 -15.07
N TYR A 51 -0.78 -3.45 -16.37
CA TYR A 51 -1.78 -3.32 -17.41
C TYR A 51 -1.42 -4.25 -18.57
N LEU A 52 -2.39 -5.04 -19.04
CA LEU A 52 -2.18 -5.99 -20.15
C LEU A 52 -0.92 -6.88 -19.95
N ASP A 53 -0.75 -7.39 -18.73
CA ASP A 53 0.40 -8.20 -18.28
C ASP A 53 1.77 -7.50 -18.28
N GLN A 54 1.83 -6.19 -18.56
CA GLN A 54 3.03 -5.38 -18.48
C GLN A 54 3.06 -4.55 -17.19
N ASN A 55 4.24 -4.44 -16.58
CA ASN A 55 4.44 -3.59 -15.42
C ASN A 55 4.37 -2.12 -15.85
N THR A 56 3.49 -1.36 -15.22
CA THR A 56 3.34 0.07 -15.51
C THR A 56 2.86 0.82 -14.29
N ASN A 57 3.42 2.00 -14.06
CA ASN A 57 2.90 2.95 -13.07
C ASN A 57 2.01 4.02 -13.73
N SER A 58 1.77 3.91 -15.03
CA SER A 58 0.90 4.81 -15.79
C SER A 58 -0.46 4.16 -15.94
N VAL A 59 -1.46 4.76 -15.31
CA VAL A 59 -2.84 4.32 -15.35
C VAL A 59 -3.61 5.15 -16.34
N ASP A 60 -4.01 4.52 -17.45
CA ASP A 60 -4.92 5.16 -18.38
C ASP A 60 -6.35 5.20 -17.84
N ALA A 61 -6.93 6.40 -17.82
CA ALA A 61 -8.30 6.64 -17.41
C ALA A 61 -9.23 7.08 -18.55
N PHE A 62 -8.71 7.25 -19.77
CA PHE A 62 -9.47 7.78 -20.90
C PHE A 62 -9.35 6.82 -22.08
N GLN A 63 -10.44 6.12 -22.40
CA GLN A 63 -10.47 5.29 -23.59
C GLN A 63 -10.43 6.16 -24.85
N ASP A 64 -9.45 5.92 -25.72
CA ASP A 64 -9.28 6.56 -27.02
C ASP A 64 -9.41 5.56 -28.20
N PHE A 65 -9.35 6.10 -29.41
CA PHE A 65 -9.32 5.35 -30.67
C PHE A 65 -7.89 5.07 -31.12
N CYS A 66 -7.60 3.81 -31.42
CA CYS A 66 -6.39 3.36 -32.09
C CYS A 66 -6.67 3.15 -33.57
N GLY A 67 -6.72 4.26 -34.32
CA GLY A 67 -7.16 4.25 -35.72
C GLY A 67 -8.68 4.12 -35.81
N ASP A 68 -9.17 2.99 -36.33
CA ASP A 68 -10.61 2.72 -36.52
C ASP A 68 -11.24 1.89 -35.39
N GLU A 69 -10.44 1.41 -34.42
CA GLU A 69 -10.89 0.59 -33.30
C GLU A 69 -10.66 1.29 -31.96
N TYR A 70 -11.48 0.98 -30.96
CA TYR A 70 -11.23 1.43 -29.60
C TYR A 70 -10.01 0.71 -29.02
N GLU A 71 -9.20 1.42 -28.24
CA GLU A 71 -8.15 0.76 -27.48
C GLU A 71 -8.74 -0.25 -26.49
N VAL A 72 -7.94 -1.25 -26.12
CA VAL A 72 -8.30 -2.15 -25.03
C VAL A 72 -8.34 -1.33 -23.76
N PHE A 73 -9.52 -1.24 -23.14
CA PHE A 73 -9.74 -0.47 -21.91
C PHE A 73 -10.29 -1.37 -20.80
N GLN A 74 -9.43 -1.72 -19.85
CA GLN A 74 -9.78 -2.62 -18.74
C GLN A 74 -9.21 -2.17 -17.40
N ASN A 75 -9.50 -2.94 -16.35
CA ASN A 75 -8.94 -2.73 -15.02
C ASN A 75 -7.40 -2.75 -15.06
N HIS A 76 -6.77 -1.89 -14.28
CA HIS A 76 -5.39 -2.11 -13.86
C HIS A 76 -5.40 -3.07 -12.67
N VAL A 77 -4.46 -4.01 -12.69
CA VAL A 77 -4.22 -4.95 -11.60
C VAL A 77 -2.86 -4.68 -10.98
N ALA A 78 -2.54 -5.31 -9.86
CA ALA A 78 -1.20 -5.30 -9.31
C ALA A 78 -0.82 -6.69 -8.84
N ASP A 79 0.41 -7.08 -9.14
CA ASP A 79 1.02 -8.24 -8.50
C ASP A 79 1.49 -7.81 -7.10
N VAL A 80 0.87 -8.41 -6.09
CA VAL A 80 1.17 -8.16 -4.68
C VAL A 80 1.93 -9.35 -4.14
N THR A 81 3.23 -9.16 -3.96
CA THR A 81 4.15 -10.14 -3.40
C THR A 81 4.19 -9.98 -1.89
N ILE A 82 3.89 -11.04 -1.16
CA ILE A 82 3.86 -11.07 0.30
C ILE A 82 4.94 -12.02 0.79
N THR A 83 5.82 -11.52 1.64
CA THR A 83 6.92 -12.28 2.22
C THR A 83 6.68 -12.42 3.72
N ALA A 84 6.70 -13.66 4.21
CA ALA A 84 6.64 -13.98 5.64
C ALA A 84 7.94 -14.64 6.08
N ARG A 85 8.50 -14.22 7.22
CA ARG A 85 9.67 -14.84 7.84
C ARG A 85 9.53 -14.87 9.36
N PHE A 86 10.17 -15.81 10.03
CA PHE A 86 10.19 -15.82 11.49
C PHE A 86 10.90 -14.58 12.06
N ILE A 87 10.36 -14.00 13.13
CA ILE A 87 11.06 -12.94 13.89
C ILE A 87 12.34 -13.49 14.51
N ASN A 88 12.26 -14.67 15.12
CA ASN A 88 13.40 -15.35 15.71
C ASN A 88 13.76 -16.58 14.86
N PRO A 89 14.88 -16.57 14.14
CA PRO A 89 15.38 -17.75 13.42
C PRO A 89 15.55 -18.92 14.40
N GLY A 90 14.88 -20.05 14.12
CA GLY A 90 14.89 -21.22 15.01
C GLY A 90 13.77 -21.26 16.06
N ALA A 91 12.74 -20.44 15.94
CA ALA A 91 11.51 -20.59 16.72
C ALA A 91 10.94 -22.01 16.59
N ILE A 92 10.65 -22.64 17.73
CA ILE A 92 10.10 -24.02 17.79
C ILE A 92 8.58 -24.00 17.52
N TYR A 93 7.93 -22.87 17.78
CA TYR A 93 6.50 -22.69 17.57
C TYR A 93 6.24 -22.02 16.23
N ALA A 94 5.52 -22.76 15.40
CA ALA A 94 5.02 -22.31 14.12
C ALA A 94 3.64 -21.66 14.28
N PRO A 95 3.41 -20.44 13.76
CA PRO A 95 2.11 -19.78 13.81
C PRO A 95 1.07 -20.34 12.81
N GLY A 96 1.41 -21.41 12.09
CA GLY A 96 0.60 -21.99 11.03
C GLY A 96 0.58 -21.14 9.77
N ASN A 97 -0.34 -21.45 8.85
CA ASN A 97 -0.57 -20.63 7.67
C ASN A 97 -1.24 -19.30 8.05
N LEU A 98 -1.00 -18.28 7.22
CA LEU A 98 -1.71 -17.01 7.31
C LEU A 98 -2.77 -16.91 6.23
N TYR A 99 -3.87 -16.24 6.56
CA TYR A 99 -4.99 -16.00 5.66
C TYR A 99 -5.28 -14.50 5.64
N ILE A 100 -5.04 -13.86 4.50
CA ILE A 100 -5.62 -12.53 4.25
C ILE A 100 -7.02 -12.77 3.69
N GLU A 101 -8.02 -12.07 4.25
CA GLU A 101 -9.44 -12.24 3.89
C GLU A 101 -10.01 -10.97 3.25
N LYS A 102 -9.36 -9.84 3.49
CA LYS A 102 -9.79 -8.52 3.02
C LYS A 102 -8.57 -7.70 2.61
N TYR A 103 -8.68 -7.00 1.50
CA TYR A 103 -7.74 -5.94 1.15
C TYR A 103 -8.47 -4.64 0.86
N THR A 104 -7.84 -3.54 1.20
CA THR A 104 -8.34 -2.18 0.91
C THR A 104 -7.28 -1.44 0.13
N VAL A 105 -7.64 -0.78 -0.97
CA VAL A 105 -6.75 0.10 -1.72
C VAL A 105 -7.20 1.53 -1.49
N GLN A 106 -6.38 2.29 -0.77
CA GLN A 106 -6.60 3.72 -0.55
C GLN A 106 -5.77 4.52 -1.53
N TYR A 107 -6.35 5.52 -2.16
CA TYR A 107 -5.66 6.37 -3.12
C TYR A 107 -5.49 7.76 -2.52
N ARG A 108 -4.24 8.20 -2.39
CA ARG A 108 -3.92 9.53 -1.86
C ARG A 108 -3.23 10.34 -2.94
N ARG A 109 -3.66 11.58 -3.12
CA ARG A 109 -3.01 12.53 -4.04
C ARG A 109 -1.60 12.82 -3.55
N SER A 110 -0.65 12.83 -4.46
CA SER A 110 0.70 13.33 -4.18
C SER A 110 0.68 14.84 -3.96
N ALA A 111 1.72 15.37 -3.32
CA ALA A 111 1.78 16.79 -2.94
C ALA A 111 1.71 17.74 -4.15
N ASP A 112 2.21 17.30 -5.30
CA ASP A 112 2.19 18.00 -6.58
C ASP A 112 0.85 17.86 -7.35
N SER A 113 -0.09 17.05 -6.84
CA SER A 113 -1.40 16.77 -7.44
C SER A 113 -2.55 17.03 -6.46
N ILE A 114 -2.37 17.94 -5.50
CA ILE A 114 -3.34 18.18 -4.41
C ILE A 114 -4.75 18.56 -4.91
N GLY A 115 -4.83 19.26 -6.04
CA GLY A 115 -6.09 19.68 -6.66
C GLY A 115 -6.69 18.69 -7.66
N ALA A 116 -6.06 17.52 -7.86
CA ALA A 116 -6.58 16.46 -8.71
C ALA A 116 -7.89 15.84 -8.15
N PRO A 117 -8.68 15.12 -8.95
CA PRO A 117 -9.87 14.42 -8.47
C PRO A 117 -9.58 13.45 -7.30
N PRO A 118 -10.47 13.29 -6.32
CA PRO A 118 -10.34 12.18 -5.36
C PRO A 118 -10.64 10.86 -6.06
N ILE A 119 -9.89 9.80 -5.73
CA ILE A 119 -10.22 8.44 -6.15
C ILE A 119 -10.78 7.70 -4.94
N GLU A 120 -11.97 7.12 -5.09
CA GLU A 120 -12.64 6.40 -4.01
C GLU A 120 -11.86 5.15 -3.59
N THR A 121 -11.84 4.86 -2.29
CA THR A 121 -11.20 3.65 -1.75
C THR A 121 -11.85 2.40 -2.33
N TYR A 122 -11.03 1.42 -2.71
CA TYR A 122 -11.49 0.08 -3.11
C TYR A 122 -11.42 -0.88 -1.92
N VAL A 123 -12.41 -1.76 -1.78
CA VAL A 123 -12.41 -2.85 -0.80
C VAL A 123 -12.71 -4.15 -1.53
N GLY A 124 -11.79 -5.11 -1.44
CA GLY A 124 -11.92 -6.45 -2.00
C GLY A 124 -11.87 -7.51 -0.90
N TYR A 125 -12.54 -8.63 -1.17
CA TYR A 125 -12.52 -9.82 -0.32
C TYR A 125 -11.98 -10.98 -1.13
N GLN A 126 -10.83 -11.51 -0.70
CA GLN A 126 -10.16 -12.61 -1.37
C GLN A 126 -9.36 -13.37 -0.32
N THR A 127 -9.46 -14.70 -0.35
CA THR A 127 -8.65 -15.56 0.49
C THR A 127 -7.28 -15.75 -0.14
N ILE A 128 -6.27 -15.11 0.43
CA ILE A 128 -4.86 -15.34 0.10
C ILE A 128 -4.27 -16.21 1.20
N VAL A 129 -3.70 -17.34 0.81
CA VAL A 129 -3.04 -18.26 1.73
C VAL A 129 -1.55 -18.01 1.65
N ILE A 130 -0.93 -17.69 2.77
CA ILE A 130 0.52 -17.59 2.89
C ILE A 130 0.97 -18.82 3.68
N PRO A 131 1.60 -19.80 3.02
CA PRO A 131 2.11 -20.97 3.72
C PRO A 131 3.09 -20.56 4.81
N GLN A 132 3.11 -21.35 5.88
CA GLN A 132 4.08 -21.14 6.94
C GLN A 132 5.53 -21.15 6.38
N PRO A 133 6.39 -20.21 6.81
CA PRO A 133 7.81 -20.26 6.46
C PRO A 133 8.49 -21.55 6.94
N SER A 134 9.47 -22.02 6.16
CA SER A 134 10.34 -23.12 6.57
C SER A 134 11.27 -22.68 7.71
N ALA A 135 11.74 -23.62 8.52
CA ALA A 135 12.53 -23.33 9.73
C ALA A 135 13.85 -22.57 9.49
N GLN A 136 14.29 -22.45 8.24
CA GLN A 136 15.54 -21.78 7.84
C GLN A 136 15.31 -20.61 6.88
N GLY A 137 14.08 -20.20 6.60
CA GLY A 137 13.83 -19.27 5.49
C GLY A 137 12.59 -18.38 5.62
N SER A 138 12.40 -17.61 4.56
CA SER A 138 11.18 -16.87 4.26
C SER A 138 10.28 -17.69 3.33
N MET A 139 8.98 -17.43 3.41
CA MET A 139 8.01 -17.85 2.40
C MET A 139 7.57 -16.61 1.61
N GLU A 140 7.39 -16.77 0.31
CA GLU A 140 6.92 -15.71 -0.58
C GLU A 140 5.76 -16.22 -1.44
N VAL A 141 4.67 -15.45 -1.50
CA VAL A 141 3.53 -15.71 -2.39
C VAL A 141 3.20 -14.44 -3.16
N THR A 142 2.78 -14.59 -4.41
CA THR A 142 2.35 -13.47 -5.25
C THR A 142 0.91 -13.69 -5.69
N TYR A 143 0.09 -12.65 -5.52
CA TYR A 143 -1.31 -12.65 -5.94
C TYR A 143 -1.59 -11.40 -6.76
N THR A 144 -2.39 -11.57 -7.82
CA THR A 144 -2.88 -10.45 -8.61
C THR A 144 -4.16 -9.90 -7.98
N LEU A 145 -4.11 -8.64 -7.54
CA LEU A 145 -5.22 -7.90 -6.94
C LEU A 145 -5.64 -6.72 -7.82
N VAL A 146 -6.85 -6.19 -7.60
CA VAL A 146 -7.28 -4.97 -8.31
C VAL A 146 -6.39 -3.81 -7.88
N PHE A 147 -5.87 -3.05 -8.85
CA PHE A 147 -5.13 -1.82 -8.63
C PHE A 147 -5.99 -0.59 -8.84
N LEU A 148 -6.67 -0.50 -9.99
CA LEU A 148 -7.69 0.50 -10.25
C LEU A 148 -8.73 -0.08 -11.22
N ASP A 149 -9.99 -0.12 -10.80
CA ASP A 149 -11.07 -0.66 -11.62
C ASP A 149 -11.65 0.38 -12.59
N LEU A 150 -12.36 -0.12 -13.61
CA LEU A 150 -13.01 0.69 -14.63
C LEU A 150 -13.95 1.73 -14.04
N LEU A 151 -14.72 1.39 -13.00
CA LEU A 151 -15.63 2.33 -12.35
C LEU A 151 -14.90 3.56 -11.81
N ARG A 152 -13.74 3.37 -11.16
CA ARG A 152 -12.93 4.48 -10.65
C ARG A 152 -12.24 5.25 -11.76
N LYS A 153 -11.82 4.59 -12.84
CA LYS A 153 -11.28 5.26 -14.03
C LYS A 153 -12.31 6.18 -14.67
N GLU A 154 -13.52 5.68 -14.91
CA GLU A 154 -14.63 6.45 -15.47
C GLU A 154 -14.98 7.65 -14.60
N LYS A 155 -15.07 7.44 -13.28
CA LYS A 155 -15.35 8.53 -12.33
C LYS A 155 -14.26 9.60 -12.35
N TYR A 156 -12.99 9.19 -12.38
CA TYR A 156 -11.86 10.11 -12.50
C TYR A 156 -11.94 10.93 -13.79
N ALA A 157 -12.19 10.28 -14.94
CA ALA A 157 -12.33 10.96 -16.23
C ALA A 157 -13.47 11.99 -16.23
N GLN A 158 -14.64 11.61 -15.70
CA GLN A 158 -15.78 12.52 -15.54
C GLN A 158 -15.43 13.73 -14.66
N ASP A 159 -14.74 13.51 -13.54
CA ASP A 159 -14.32 14.58 -12.64
C ASP A 159 -13.33 15.54 -13.29
N VAL A 160 -12.35 15.02 -14.02
CA VAL A 160 -11.42 15.83 -14.82
C VAL A 160 -12.19 16.67 -15.84
N MET A 161 -13.07 16.05 -16.63
CA MET A 161 -13.84 16.72 -17.68
C MET A 161 -14.86 17.73 -17.14
N SER A 162 -15.27 17.62 -15.87
CA SER A 162 -16.17 18.58 -15.23
C SER A 162 -15.56 19.98 -15.06
N GLY A 163 -14.22 20.10 -15.13
CA GLY A 163 -13.49 21.34 -14.88
C GLY A 163 -13.44 21.76 -13.41
N GLN A 164 -13.93 20.93 -12.48
CA GLN A 164 -13.91 21.23 -11.04
C GLN A 164 -12.53 21.03 -10.39
N TYR A 165 -11.67 20.22 -11.01
CA TYR A 165 -10.37 19.82 -10.47
C TYR A 165 -9.23 20.34 -11.35
N SER A 166 -8.09 20.60 -10.74
CA SER A 166 -6.87 20.94 -11.49
C SER A 166 -6.16 19.66 -11.93
N TYR A 167 -5.60 19.67 -13.13
CA TYR A 167 -4.86 18.54 -13.67
C TYR A 167 -3.62 19.03 -14.45
N GLY A 168 -2.60 18.18 -14.58
CA GLY A 168 -1.42 18.46 -15.39
C GLY A 168 -1.68 18.40 -16.89
N LEU A 169 -0.64 18.62 -17.72
CA LEU A 169 -0.75 18.35 -19.16
C LEU A 169 -1.20 16.90 -19.39
N SER A 170 -2.05 16.66 -20.41
CA SER A 170 -2.66 15.35 -20.70
C SER A 170 -3.47 14.74 -19.54
N TYR A 171 -4.03 15.59 -18.66
CA TYR A 171 -4.82 15.16 -17.50
C TYR A 171 -4.03 14.32 -16.49
N ILE A 172 -2.70 14.39 -16.52
CA ILE A 172 -1.80 13.59 -15.68
C ILE A 172 -1.79 14.15 -14.25
N ASN A 173 -2.00 13.26 -13.28
CA ASN A 173 -1.88 13.52 -11.85
C ASN A 173 -1.19 12.34 -11.14
N ASN A 174 -0.43 12.62 -10.08
CA ASN A 174 0.33 11.65 -9.29
C ASN A 174 -0.44 11.24 -8.02
N TYR A 175 -0.41 9.94 -7.72
CA TYR A 175 -1.06 9.34 -6.55
C TYR A 175 -0.17 8.27 -5.90
N THR A 176 -0.46 7.98 -4.64
CA THR A 176 0.01 6.79 -3.95
C THR A 176 -1.19 5.88 -3.68
N ALA A 177 -1.13 4.64 -4.16
CA ALA A 177 -2.02 3.56 -3.77
C ALA A 177 -1.45 2.86 -2.53
N THR A 178 -2.19 2.84 -1.44
CA THR A 178 -1.87 2.11 -0.21
C THR A 178 -2.76 0.89 -0.09
N TYR A 179 -2.17 -0.30 -0.22
CA TYR A 179 -2.80 -1.57 0.09
C TYR A 179 -2.77 -1.79 1.59
N ILE A 180 -3.93 -2.07 2.17
CA ILE A 180 -4.10 -2.51 3.55
C ILE A 180 -4.64 -3.94 3.50
N LEU A 181 -3.78 -4.91 3.81
CA LEU A 181 -4.10 -6.33 3.80
C LEU A 181 -4.46 -6.75 5.23
N GLU A 182 -5.69 -7.23 5.43
CA GLU A 182 -6.20 -7.65 6.75
C GLU A 182 -6.43 -9.16 6.76
N GLY A 183 -5.85 -9.82 7.77
CA GLY A 183 -5.86 -11.27 7.85
C GLY A 183 -5.80 -11.81 9.27
N LYS A 184 -5.70 -13.14 9.35
CA LYS A 184 -5.50 -13.90 10.59
C LYS A 184 -4.70 -15.18 10.34
N ASN A 185 -4.05 -15.71 11.37
CA ASN A 185 -3.44 -17.03 11.31
C ASN A 185 -4.45 -18.15 11.61
N GLU A 186 -4.00 -19.40 11.56
CA GLU A 186 -4.80 -20.59 11.89
C GLU A 186 -5.39 -20.57 13.32
N LEU A 187 -4.75 -19.83 14.24
CA LEU A 187 -5.21 -19.65 15.62
C LEU A 187 -6.21 -18.50 15.78
N GLY A 188 -6.54 -17.79 14.70
CA GLY A 188 -7.47 -16.66 14.71
C GLY A 188 -6.87 -15.34 15.19
N GLN A 189 -5.55 -15.28 15.41
CA GLN A 189 -4.84 -14.04 15.74
C GLN A 189 -4.78 -13.16 14.50
N LYS A 190 -5.21 -11.90 14.63
CA LYS A 190 -5.32 -10.96 13.51
C LYS A 190 -4.00 -10.25 13.25
N PHE A 191 -3.74 -9.94 11.99
CA PHE A 191 -2.62 -9.10 11.58
C PHE A 191 -3.06 -8.17 10.43
N LYS A 192 -2.30 -7.10 10.25
CA LYS A 192 -2.50 -6.13 9.17
C LYS A 192 -1.16 -5.74 8.57
N ILE A 193 -1.10 -5.67 7.24
CA ILE A 193 0.10 -5.28 6.50
C ILE A 193 -0.24 -4.10 5.60
N LYS A 194 0.69 -3.16 5.46
CA LYS A 194 0.58 -2.05 4.51
C LYS A 194 1.69 -2.11 3.47
N ALA A 195 1.31 -1.85 2.23
CA ALA A 195 2.24 -1.70 1.11
C ALA A 195 1.78 -0.55 0.22
N ASN A 196 2.73 0.15 -0.39
CA ASN A 196 2.45 1.32 -1.22
C ASN A 196 2.97 1.10 -2.64
N ALA A 197 2.27 1.67 -3.61
CA ALA A 197 2.75 1.86 -4.97
C ALA A 197 2.42 3.28 -5.42
N GLU A 198 3.40 3.97 -5.98
CA GLU A 198 3.22 5.28 -6.60
C GLU A 198 2.80 5.08 -8.06
N PHE A 199 1.87 5.91 -8.54
CA PHE A 199 1.39 5.84 -9.91
C PHE A 199 0.95 7.21 -10.44
N GLN A 200 0.90 7.31 -11.76
CA GLN A 200 0.32 8.40 -12.51
C GLN A 200 -1.01 7.94 -13.08
N ILE A 201 -1.99 8.84 -13.13
CA ILE A 201 -3.26 8.60 -13.82
C ILE A 201 -3.55 9.78 -14.73
N GLY A 202 -3.97 9.50 -15.96
CA GLY A 202 -4.17 10.50 -17.00
C GLY A 202 -4.65 9.85 -18.29
N ASN A 203 -4.53 10.58 -19.40
CA ASN A 203 -4.70 9.97 -20.72
C ASN A 203 -3.36 9.36 -21.15
N PHE A 204 -3.30 8.04 -21.20
CA PHE A 204 -2.13 7.31 -21.68
C PHE A 204 -2.59 6.42 -22.83
N ASP A 205 -2.54 6.94 -24.06
CA ASP A 205 -2.92 6.21 -25.27
C ASP A 205 -2.20 4.85 -25.34
N ASN A 206 -2.91 3.73 -25.19
CA ASN A 206 -2.35 2.37 -25.30
C ASN A 206 -2.60 1.79 -26.71
N CYS A 207 -2.30 2.60 -27.72
CA CYS A 207 -2.32 2.18 -29.11
C CYS A 207 -0.96 1.57 -29.48
N ASP A 208 -0.91 0.24 -29.60
CA ASP A 208 0.24 -0.51 -30.11
C ASP A 208 0.51 -0.25 -31.61
#